data_AF-A0A952UU78-F1
#
_entry.id   AF-A0A952UU78-F1
#
_cell.length_a   1.000
_cell.length_b   1.000
_cell.length_c   1.000
_cell.angle_alpha   90.00
_cell.angle_beta   90.00
_cell.angle_gamma   90.00
#
_symmetry.space_group_name_H-M   'P 1'
#
loop_
_entity.id
_entity.type
_entity.pdbx_description
1 polymer ?
#
loop_
_entity_poly.entity_id
_entity_poly.type
_entity_poly.pdbx_seq_one_letter_code
_entity_poly.pdbx_strand_id
1 'polypeptide(L)' 'MVSSTQQTDKRREIRARKAGKKNAKLRAKAGTPAFSIHPEGYDPKAPDAKPAQAE' A
#
# COMPACT_ATOMS: atom_id res chain seq x y z
N MET A 1 -26.59 22.47 24.83
CA MET A 1 -27.17 21.47 23.92
C MET A 1 -26.10 21.11 22.88
N VAL A 2 -25.59 19.89 22.86
CA VAL A 2 -24.57 19.46 21.87
C VAL A 2 -25.31 18.97 20.64
N SER A 3 -25.06 19.54 19.46
CA SER A 3 -25.76 19.13 18.25
C SER A 3 -25.32 17.74 17.81
N SER A 4 -26.28 16.91 17.40
CA SER A 4 -26.05 15.55 16.89
C SER A 4 -25.09 15.54 15.69
N THR A 5 -25.15 16.58 14.85
CA THR A 5 -24.27 16.79 13.69
C THR A 5 -22.79 16.91 14.08
N GLN A 6 -22.47 17.69 15.11
CA GLN A 6 -21.09 17.82 15.59
C GLN A 6 -20.54 16.48 16.10
N GLN A 7 -21.39 15.63 16.69
CA GLN A 7 -20.98 14.30 17.14
C GLN A 7 -20.73 13.34 15.98
N THR A 8 -21.53 13.40 14.91
CA THR A 8 -21.34 12.56 13.72
C THR A 8 -20.09 12.94 12.95
N ASP A 9 -19.82 14.24 12.81
CA ASP A 9 -18.64 14.73 12.10
C ASP A 9 -17.36 14.35 12.83
N LYS A 10 -17.33 14.56 14.15
CA LYS A 10 -16.21 14.11 15.00
C LYS A 10 -15.99 12.60 14.92
N ARG A 11 -17.06 11.80 14.88
CA ARG A 11 -16.95 10.34 14.69
C ARG A 11 -16.42 9.99 13.29
N ARG A 12 -16.83 10.69 12.24
CA ARG A 12 -16.34 10.49 10.86
C ARG A 12 -14.84 10.80 10.76
N GLU A 13 -14.38 11.90 11.33
CA GLU A 13 -12.96 12.25 11.39
C GLU A 13 -12.13 11.20 12.13
N ILE A 14 -12.62 10.71 13.27
CA ILE A 14 -11.94 9.65 14.03
C ILE A 14 -11.81 8.37 13.19
N ARG A 15 -12.88 7.97 12.49
CA ARG A 15 -12.87 6.77 11.63
C ARG A 15 -11.92 6.94 10.44
N ALA A 16 -11.95 8.09 9.77
CA ALA A 16 -11.06 8.41 8.65
C ALA A 16 -9.59 8.33 9.08
N ARG A 17 -9.25 8.92 10.24
CA ARG A 17 -7.88 8.88 10.80
C ARG A 17 -7.44 7.45 11.13
N LYS A 18 -8.31 6.64 11.75
CA LYS A 18 -8.02 5.24 12.07
C LYS A 18 -7.81 4.39 10.80
N ALA A 19 -8.66 4.57 9.80
CA ALA A 19 -8.56 3.89 8.51
C ALA A 19 -7.27 4.28 7.78
N GLY A 20 -6.93 5.58 7.73
CA GLY A 20 -5.70 6.06 7.10
C GLY A 20 -4.44 5.43 7.67
N LYS A 21 -4.33 5.35 9.02
CA LYS A 21 -3.20 4.68 9.69
C LYS A 21 -3.12 3.18 9.34
N LYS A 22 -4.25 2.47 9.34
CA LYS A 22 -4.30 1.06 8.97
C LYS A 22 -3.88 0.85 7.51
N ASN A 23 -4.39 1.67 6.60
CA ASN A 23 -4.11 1.60 5.16
C ASN A 23 -2.64 1.91 4.85
N ALA A 24 -2.03 2.88 5.54
CA ALA A 24 -0.59 3.14 5.41
C ALA A 24 0.24 1.91 5.82
N LYS A 25 -0.08 1.28 6.96
CA LYS A 25 0.59 0.06 7.42
C LYS A 25 0.39 -1.12 6.46
N LEU A 26 -0.82 -1.27 5.91
CA LEU A 26 -1.11 -2.31 4.92
C LEU A 26 -0.32 -2.10 3.63
N ARG A 27 -0.23 -0.87 3.11
CA ARG A 27 0.58 -0.56 1.92
C ARG A 27 2.07 -0.79 2.15
N ALA A 28 2.60 -0.38 3.30
CA ALA A 28 3.99 -0.63 3.66
C ALA A 28 4.30 -2.13 3.76
N LYS A 29 3.36 -2.94 4.27
CA LYS A 29 3.48 -4.40 4.33
C LYS A 29 3.26 -5.09 3.00
N ALA A 30 2.40 -4.54 2.14
CA ALA A 30 2.09 -5.12 0.85
C ALA A 30 3.32 -5.13 -0.06
N GLY A 31 4.18 -4.09 0.03
CA GLY A 31 5.47 -4.04 -0.66
C GLY A 31 5.39 -4.38 -2.14
N THR A 32 6.51 -4.81 -2.72
CA THR A 32 6.50 -5.59 -3.96
C THR A 32 6.19 -7.04 -3.62
N PRO A 33 5.36 -7.74 -4.40
CA PRO A 33 5.13 -9.16 -4.22
C PRO A 33 6.46 -9.93 -4.21
N ALA A 34 6.54 -10.98 -3.40
CA ALA A 34 7.77 -11.75 -3.19
C ALA A 34 8.23 -12.50 -4.45
N PHE A 35 7.31 -12.76 -5.39
CA PHE A 35 7.63 -13.28 -6.70
C PHE A 35 7.84 -12.13 -7.68
N SER A 36 8.87 -12.23 -8.52
CA SER A 36 9.10 -11.27 -9.60
C SER A 36 7.91 -11.28 -10.56
N ILE A 37 7.13 -10.19 -10.59
CA ILE A 37 6.15 -9.97 -11.65
C ILE A 37 6.94 -9.53 -12.88
N HIS A 38 7.46 -10.49 -13.62
CA HIS A 38 7.84 -10.26 -15.00
C HIS A 38 6.55 -10.41 -15.81
N PRO A 39 5.97 -9.32 -16.35
CA PRO A 39 4.91 -9.49 -17.34
C PRO A 39 5.43 -10.39 -18.46
N GLU A 40 4.58 -11.23 -19.04
CA GLU A 40 4.97 -12.11 -20.15
C GLU A 40 5.68 -11.29 -21.24
N GLY A 41 6.92 -11.67 -21.59
CA GLY A 41 7.74 -10.96 -22.57
C GLY A 41 8.73 -9.92 -22.03
N TYR A 42 8.94 -9.83 -20.71
CA TYR A 42 9.98 -8.97 -20.13
C TYR A 42 11.40 -9.45 -20.51
N ASP A 43 12.21 -8.55 -21.09
CA ASP A 43 13.54 -8.85 -21.62
C ASP A 43 14.56 -9.06 -20.46
N PRO A 44 15.20 -10.24 -20.37
CA PRO A 44 16.22 -10.51 -19.34
C PRO A 44 17.48 -9.63 -19.49
N LYS A 45 17.66 -8.94 -20.62
CA LYS A 45 18.77 -8.01 -20.87
C LYS A 45 18.42 -6.55 -20.59
N ALA A 46 17.22 -6.27 -20.09
CA ALA A 46 16.81 -4.91 -19.76
C ALA A 46 17.75 -4.29 -18.70
N PRO A 47 18.00 -2.97 -18.74
CA PRO A 47 18.92 -2.30 -17.81
C PRO A 47 18.46 -2.36 -16.34
N ASP A 48 17.19 -2.65 -16.09
CA ASP A 48 16.55 -2.84 -14.79
C ASP A 48 16.46 -4.32 -14.36
N ALA A 49 16.96 -5.27 -15.18
CA ALA A 49 16.99 -6.68 -14.84
C ALA A 49 18.03 -6.98 -13.75
N LYS A 50 17.70 -7.87 -12.82
CA LYS A 50 18.66 -8.34 -11.80
C LYS A 50 19.73 -9.21 -12.46
N PRO A 51 21.02 -9.04 -12.12
CA PRO A 51 22.07 -9.90 -12.65
C PRO A 51 21.83 -11.34 -12.19
N ALA A 52 21.96 -12.29 -13.12
CA ALA A 52 21.90 -13.71 -12.79
C ALA A 52 23.06 -14.01 -11.81
N GLN A 53 22.73 -14.51 -10.62
CA GLN A 53 23.73 -14.98 -9.67
C GLN A 53 24.44 -16.20 -10.28
N ALA A 54 25.76 -16.11 -10.43
CA ALA A 54 26.62 -17.25 -10.72
C ALA A 54 26.85 -18.02 -9.40
N GLU A 55 26.62 -19.33 -9.43
CA GLU A 55 26.96 -20.29 -8.36
C GLU A 55 28.48 -20.37 -8.11
#